data_AF-A0A076LIR0-F1
#
_entry.id   AF-A0A076LIR0-F1
#
_cell.length_a   1.000
_cell.length_b   1.000
_cell.length_c   1.000
_cell.angle_alpha   90.00
_cell.angle_beta   90.00
_cell.angle_gamma   90.00
#
_symmetry.space_group_name_H-M   'P 1'
#
loop_
_entity.id
_entity.type
_entity.pdbx_description
1 polymer ?
#
loop_
_entity_poly.entity_id
_entity_poly.type
_entity_poly.pdbx_seq_one_letter_code
_entity_poly.pdbx_strand_id
1 'polypeptide(L)'
;MEKLIINSMKKVFLEELKELENELNEILKKYNAKTINELKNKIFSGEIKDEKIKEDLEKIEFLEENINKVMKCLREVNVKSL
;
A
#
# COMPACT_ATOMS: atom_id res chain seq x y z
N MET A 1 -7.62 -29.59 8.05
CA MET A 1 -7.82 -28.38 8.86
C MET A 1 -6.78 -27.31 8.53
N GLU A 2 -5.49 -27.62 8.59
CA GLU A 2 -4.39 -26.68 8.27
C GLU A 2 -4.48 -26.03 6.88
N LYS A 3 -4.73 -26.80 5.82
CA LYS A 3 -4.91 -26.22 4.46
C LYS A 3 -6.09 -25.23 4.37
N LEU A 4 -7.14 -25.44 5.15
CA LEU A 4 -8.31 -24.55 5.18
C LEU A 4 -7.98 -23.24 5.91
N ILE A 5 -7.20 -23.32 6.98
CA ILE A 5 -6.68 -22.16 7.72
C ILE A 5 -5.75 -21.34 6.82
N ILE A 6 -4.79 -21.99 6.15
CA ILE A 6 -3.85 -21.35 5.21
C ILE A 6 -4.60 -20.60 4.10
N ASN A 7 -5.59 -21.24 3.47
CA ASN A 7 -6.39 -20.60 2.42
C ASN A 7 -7.18 -19.39 2.93
N SER A 8 -7.72 -19.47 4.15
CA SER A 8 -8.43 -18.36 4.78
C SER A 8 -7.49 -17.20 5.08
N MET A 9 -6.29 -17.47 5.60
CA MET A 9 -5.26 -16.44 5.82
C MET A 9 -4.82 -15.77 4.52
N LYS A 10 -4.60 -16.54 3.44
CA LYS A 10 -4.28 -15.97 2.12
C LYS A 10 -5.36 -15.02 1.65
N LYS A 11 -6.63 -15.41 1.78
CA LYS A 11 -7.76 -14.56 1.39
C LYS A 11 -7.75 -13.24 2.17
N VAL A 12 -7.65 -13.29 3.50
CA VAL A 12 -7.62 -12.09 4.35
C VAL A 12 -6.46 -11.17 3.97
N PHE A 13 -5.25 -11.71 3.79
CA PHE A 13 -4.10 -10.89 3.43
C PHE A 13 -4.20 -10.29 2.02
N LEU A 14 -4.85 -10.98 1.06
CA LEU A 14 -5.09 -10.42 -0.28
C LEU A 14 -6.14 -9.30 -0.24
N GLU A 15 -7.17 -9.44 0.59
CA GLU A 15 -8.18 -8.40 0.81
C GLU A 15 -7.55 -7.16 1.45
N GLU A 16 -6.78 -7.33 2.53
CA GLU A 16 -6.03 -6.25 3.19
C GLU A 16 -5.07 -5.55 2.21
N LEU A 17 -4.29 -6.31 1.43
CA LEU A 17 -3.36 -5.74 0.45
C LEU A 17 -4.11 -4.85 -0.55
N LYS A 18 -5.26 -5.32 -1.05
CA LYS A 18 -6.10 -4.57 -1.98
C LYS A 18 -6.64 -3.28 -1.35
N GLU A 19 -7.03 -3.31 -0.09
CA GLU A 19 -7.52 -2.12 0.62
C GLU A 19 -6.42 -1.07 0.79
N LEU A 20 -5.23 -1.49 1.24
CA LEU A 20 -4.07 -0.61 1.38
C LEU A 20 -3.64 0.00 0.04
N GLU A 21 -3.61 -0.81 -1.03
CA GLU A 21 -3.29 -0.33 -2.38
C GLU A 21 -4.34 0.66 -2.90
N ASN A 22 -5.63 0.44 -2.63
CA ASN A 22 -6.68 1.39 -2.99
C ASN A 22 -6.53 2.70 -2.26
N GLU A 23 -6.25 2.67 -0.95
CA GLU A 23 -6.05 3.88 -0.15
C GLU A 23 -4.85 4.69 -0.66
N LEU A 24 -3.75 4.02 -0.98
CA LEU A 24 -2.58 4.64 -1.60
C LEU A 24 -2.94 5.29 -2.94
N ASN A 25 -3.70 4.59 -3.79
CA ASN A 25 -4.13 5.09 -5.08
C ASN A 25 -5.06 6.31 -4.96
N GLU A 26 -5.93 6.37 -3.96
CA GLU A 26 -6.77 7.55 -3.70
C GLU A 26 -5.93 8.78 -3.35
N ILE A 27 -4.87 8.62 -2.55
CA ILE A 27 -3.92 9.70 -2.25
C ILE A 27 -3.21 10.16 -3.54
N LEU A 28 -2.71 9.23 -4.35
CA LEU A 28 -2.04 9.57 -5.60
C LEU A 28 -2.98 10.30 -6.58
N LYS A 29 -4.24 9.88 -6.68
CA LYS A 29 -5.27 10.54 -7.50
C LYS A 29 -5.54 11.97 -7.04
N LYS A 30 -5.58 12.25 -5.74
CA LYS A 30 -5.76 13.60 -5.18
C LYS A 30 -4.76 14.61 -5.77
N TYR A 31 -3.54 14.14 -6.08
CA TYR A 31 -2.44 14.93 -6.63
C TYR A 31 -2.19 14.68 -8.13
N ASN A 32 -3.13 14.01 -8.80
CA ASN A 32 -3.05 13.63 -10.20
C ASN A 32 -1.75 12.86 -10.54
N ALA A 33 -1.22 12.09 -9.60
CA ALA A 33 -0.01 11.28 -9.78
C ALA A 33 -0.39 9.81 -10.01
N LYS A 34 0.40 9.09 -10.80
CA LYS A 34 0.25 7.64 -11.00
C LYS A 34 1.19 6.81 -10.13
N THR A 35 2.24 7.43 -9.62
CA THR A 35 3.25 6.78 -8.77
C THR A 35 3.72 7.72 -7.67
N ILE A 36 4.28 7.16 -6.59
CA ILE A 36 4.89 7.94 -5.51
C ILE A 36 6.06 8.79 -6.03
N ASN A 37 6.86 8.27 -6.97
CA ASN A 37 7.95 9.04 -7.58
C ASN A 37 7.42 10.23 -8.39
N GLU A 38 6.34 10.05 -9.14
CA GLU A 38 5.69 11.15 -9.84
C GLU A 38 5.18 12.21 -8.85
N LEU A 39 4.54 11.79 -7.76
CA LEU A 39 4.11 12.70 -6.70
C LEU A 39 5.28 13.49 -6.13
N LYS A 40 6.39 12.82 -5.78
CA LYS A 40 7.62 13.46 -5.27
C LYS A 40 8.19 14.47 -6.26
N ASN A 41 8.18 14.16 -7.56
CA ASN A 41 8.63 15.09 -8.60
C ASN A 41 7.73 16.34 -8.70
N LYS A 42 6.41 16.19 -8.57
CA LYS A 42 5.47 17.33 -8.56
C LYS A 42 5.63 18.23 -7.34
N ILE A 43 5.95 17.64 -6.19
CA ILE A 43 6.28 18.40 -4.98
C ILE A 43 7.59 19.17 -5.20
N PHE A 44 8.63 18.50 -5.69
CA PHE A 44 9.95 19.11 -5.90
C PHE A 44 9.94 20.24 -6.95
N SER A 45 9.16 20.09 -8.02
CA SER A 45 8.96 21.12 -9.04
C SER A 45 8.08 22.29 -8.58
N GLY A 46 7.44 22.18 -7.42
CA GLY A 46 6.57 23.21 -6.86
C GLY A 46 5.17 23.27 -7.50
N GLU A 47 4.77 22.25 -8.27
CA GLU A 47 3.42 22.10 -8.80
C GLU A 47 2.39 21.89 -7.68
N ILE A 48 2.81 21.25 -6.58
CA ILE A 48 1.99 21.04 -5.39
C ILE A 48 2.52 21.93 -4.26
N LYS A 49 1.66 22.82 -3.76
CA LYS A 49 1.95 23.72 -2.62
C LYS A 49 0.95 23.56 -1.48
N ASP A 50 0.14 22.51 -1.51
CA ASP A 50 -0.87 22.23 -0.49
C ASP A 50 -0.17 21.80 0.81
N GLU A 51 -0.44 22.49 1.93
CA GLU A 51 0.11 22.15 3.24
C GLU A 51 -0.34 20.75 3.72
N LYS A 52 -1.49 20.26 3.22
CA LYS A 52 -2.00 18.91 3.51
C LYS A 52 -1.15 17.81 2.86
N ILE A 53 -0.23 18.14 1.97
CA ILE A 53 0.68 17.16 1.37
C ILE A 53 1.52 16.45 2.41
N LYS A 54 1.85 17.12 3.52
CA LYS A 54 2.67 16.52 4.57
C LYS A 54 1.96 15.35 5.26
N GLU A 55 0.70 15.55 5.64
CA GLU A 55 -0.13 14.50 6.25
C GLU A 55 -0.32 13.31 5.29
N ASP A 56 -0.53 13.60 4.00
CA ASP A 56 -0.67 12.55 2.98
C ASP A 56 0.65 11.80 2.72
N LEU A 57 1.81 12.47 2.83
CA LEU A 57 3.12 11.80 2.73
C LEU A 57 3.37 10.86 3.91
N GLU A 58 3.07 11.30 5.13
CA GLU A 58 3.15 10.45 6.33
C GLU A 58 2.23 9.23 6.19
N LYS A 59 1.04 9.44 5.62
CA LYS A 59 0.10 8.36 5.32
C LYS A 59 0.60 7.41 4.23
N ILE A 60 1.23 7.93 3.17
CA ILE A 60 1.87 7.10 2.12
C ILE A 60 2.95 6.21 2.73
N GLU A 61 3.81 6.75 3.59
CA GLU A 61 4.86 5.97 4.26
C GLU A 61 4.28 4.84 5.12
N PHE A 62 3.21 5.14 5.89
CA PHE A 62 2.48 4.13 6.65
C PHE A 62 1.89 3.04 5.74
N LEU A 63 1.28 3.40 4.61
CA LEU A 63 0.71 2.45 3.67
C LEU A 63 1.78 1.57 3.02
N GLU A 64 2.90 2.14 2.58
CA GLU A 64 4.02 1.38 2.02
C GLU A 64 4.59 0.38 3.03
N GLU A 65 4.73 0.76 4.29
CA GLU A 65 5.21 -0.14 5.34
C GLU A 65 4.25 -1.32 5.55
N ASN A 66 2.94 -1.04 5.63
CA ASN A 66 1.93 -2.09 5.83
C ASN A 66 1.78 -3.01 4.62
N ILE A 67 1.81 -2.48 3.39
CA ILE A 67 1.86 -3.27 2.16
C ILE A 67 3.05 -4.25 2.21
N ASN A 68 4.23 -3.77 2.58
CA ASN A 68 5.41 -4.61 2.69
C ASN A 68 5.26 -5.71 3.76
N LYS A 69 4.66 -5.39 4.91
CA LYS A 69 4.36 -6.38 5.97
C LYS A 69 3.38 -7.45 5.47
N VAL A 70 2.28 -7.05 4.85
CA VAL A 70 1.25 -7.98 4.33
C VAL A 70 1.83 -8.87 3.23
N MET A 71 2.63 -8.31 2.31
CA MET A 71 3.33 -9.09 1.29
C MET A 71 4.31 -10.10 1.90
N LYS A 72 5.04 -9.72 2.96
CA LYS A 72 5.93 -10.64 3.67
C LYS A 72 5.14 -11.81 4.28
N CYS A 73 4.03 -11.52 4.95
CA CYS A 73 3.14 -12.54 5.49
C CYS A 73 2.58 -13.47 4.39
N LEU A 74 2.15 -12.91 3.25
CA LEU A 74 1.69 -13.70 2.10
C LEU A 74 2.77 -14.65 1.56
N ARG A 75 4.02 -14.18 1.45
CA ARG A 75 5.15 -15.03 1.04
C ARG A 75 5.37 -16.17 2.02
N GLU A 76 5.36 -15.90 3.33
CA GLU A 76 5.51 -16.93 4.36
C GLU A 76 4.37 -17.95 4.32
N VAL A 77 3.12 -17.51 4.16
CA VAL A 77 1.96 -18.41 4.03
C VAL A 77 2.05 -19.24 2.74
N ASN A 78 2.55 -18.66 1.64
CA ASN A 78 2.78 -19.39 0.40
C ASN A 78 3.85 -20.48 0.56
N VAL A 79 4.96 -20.19 1.24
CA VAL A 79 6.01 -21.18 1.54
C VAL A 79 5.47 -22.32 2.39
N LYS A 80 4.66 -22.02 3.42
CA LYS A 80 4.04 -23.04 4.30
C LYS A 80 2.93 -23.84 3.62
N SER A 81 2.49 -23.44 2.44
CA SER A 81 1.46 -24.13 1.66
C SER A 81 2.01 -25.11 0.63
N LEU A 82 3.33 -25.08 0.39
CA LEU A 82 4.09 -26.05 -0.41
C LEU A 82 4.31 -27.34 0.39
#